data_AF-A0A7S2C180-F1
#
_entry.id   AF-A0A7S2C180-F1
#
_cell.length_a   1.000
_cell.length_b   1.000
_cell.length_c   1.000
_cell.angle_alpha   90.00
_cell.angle_beta   90.00
_cell.angle_gamma   90.00
#
_symmetry.space_group_name_H-M   'P 1'
#
loop_
_entity.id
_entity.type
_entity.pdbx_description
1 polymer ?
#
loop_
_entity_poly.entity_id
_entity_poly.type
_entity_poly.pdbx_seq_one_letter_code
_entity_poly.pdbx_strand_id
1 'polypeptide(L)'
;GSPRPGSRQFDFDVLDALEQQDDCNGATQLLADDPGQVRVTLVHATNGSRMALEVPADATILEVRQMALHKLSEKKLISLKIVKKIRGSYVSEPNEAALNGREELWTLGCDLLER
;
A
#
# COMPACT_ATOMS: atom_id res chain seq x y z
N GLY A 1 -7.49 -13.75 32.95
CA GLY A 1 -7.84 -13.77 31.52
C GLY A 1 -7.61 -12.38 30.99
N SER A 2 -6.61 -12.20 30.14
CA SER A 2 -6.22 -10.88 29.63
C SER A 2 -6.94 -10.59 28.31
N PRO A 3 -7.61 -9.44 28.15
CA PRO A 3 -8.24 -9.06 26.89
C PRO A 3 -7.17 -8.68 25.86
N ARG A 4 -7.28 -9.25 24.65
CA ARG A 4 -6.40 -8.94 23.51
C ARG A 4 -6.90 -7.63 22.87
N PRO A 5 -6.03 -6.64 22.62
CA PRO A 5 -6.44 -5.42 21.94
C PRO A 5 -6.72 -5.71 20.46
N GLY A 6 -7.98 -5.44 20.08
CA GLY A 6 -8.40 -4.83 18.83
C GLY A 6 -7.79 -5.36 17.54
N SER A 7 -8.46 -6.35 16.94
CA SER A 7 -8.46 -6.50 15.50
C SER A 7 -8.91 -5.18 14.89
N ARG A 8 -8.00 -4.48 14.22
CA ARG A 8 -8.29 -3.27 13.45
C ARG A 8 -9.06 -3.72 12.21
N GLN A 9 -10.39 -3.73 12.33
CA GLN A 9 -11.31 -3.98 11.23
C GLN A 9 -11.10 -2.83 10.24
N PHE A 10 -10.46 -3.13 9.11
CA PHE A 10 -10.47 -2.21 7.98
C PHE A 10 -11.85 -2.37 7.34
N ASP A 11 -12.79 -1.53 7.76
CA ASP A 11 -14.08 -1.36 7.09
C ASP A 11 -13.82 -0.73 5.72
N PHE A 12 -13.59 -1.59 4.73
CA PHE A 12 -13.31 -1.22 3.34
C PHE A 12 -14.63 -1.17 2.55
N ASP A 13 -15.58 -0.35 3.01
CA ASP A 13 -16.82 -0.03 2.29
C ASP A 13 -16.80 1.46 1.91
N VAL A 14 -15.95 1.80 0.95
CA VAL A 14 -16.04 3.06 0.18
C VAL A 14 -15.63 2.74 -1.25
N LEU A 15 -16.51 2.04 -1.96
CA LEU A 15 -16.48 1.95 -3.42
C LEU A 15 -17.89 2.07 -3.97
N ASP A 16 -18.55 3.19 -3.67
CA ASP A 16 -19.74 3.64 -4.41
C ASP A 16 -19.98 5.13 -4.11
N ALA A 17 -19.49 6.01 -4.99
CA ALA A 17 -20.00 7.38 -5.22
C ALA A 17 -19.07 8.12 -6.19
N LEU A 18 -19.10 7.72 -7.47
CA LEU A 18 -18.86 8.67 -8.55
C LEU A 18 -20.23 9.20 -8.99
N GLU A 19 -20.31 10.50 -9.27
CA GLU A 19 -21.46 11.28 -9.79
C GLU A 19 -22.33 12.03 -8.76
N GLN A 20 -22.07 13.34 -8.59
CA GLN A 20 -22.90 14.44 -9.16
C GLN A 20 -22.41 15.80 -8.63
N GLN A 21 -21.96 16.66 -9.55
CA GLN A 21 -21.66 18.07 -9.28
C GLN A 21 -22.94 18.87 -9.48
N ASP A 22 -23.50 19.47 -8.43
CA ASP A 22 -24.37 20.66 -8.52
C ASP A 22 -24.46 21.34 -7.13
N ASP A 23 -24.28 22.66 -7.14
CA ASP A 23 -24.68 23.68 -6.14
C ASP A 23 -24.10 23.71 -4.70
N CYS A 24 -23.11 24.60 -4.54
CA CYS A 24 -22.99 25.64 -3.50
C CYS A 24 -23.33 25.31 -2.01
N ASN A 25 -22.45 24.66 -1.24
CA ASN A 25 -22.18 25.02 0.18
C ASN A 25 -20.88 24.37 0.70
N GLY A 26 -20.20 25.03 1.63
CA GLY A 26 -18.81 24.76 1.99
C GLY A 26 -18.49 23.35 2.48
N ALA A 27 -17.41 22.80 1.94
CA ALA A 27 -16.49 21.94 2.68
C ALA A 27 -15.09 22.39 2.28
N THR A 28 -14.47 23.14 3.19
CA THR A 28 -13.03 23.32 3.29
C THR A 28 -12.32 22.07 2.80
N GLN A 29 -11.35 22.26 1.89
CA GLN A 29 -10.34 21.28 1.51
C GLN A 29 -9.86 20.52 2.75
N LEU A 30 -10.46 19.37 3.05
CA LEU A 30 -9.83 18.38 3.89
C LEU A 30 -8.86 17.68 2.95
N LEU A 31 -7.73 18.34 2.75
CA LEU A 31 -6.46 17.68 2.59
C LEU A 31 -6.36 16.73 3.78
N ALA A 32 -6.89 15.53 3.63
CA ALA A 32 -6.58 14.41 4.49
C ALA A 32 -5.12 14.01 4.18
N ASP A 33 -4.21 14.94 4.44
CA ASP A 33 -2.89 14.60 4.96
C ASP A 33 -3.18 14.06 6.36
N ASP A 34 -3.74 12.85 6.42
CA ASP A 34 -3.72 12.06 7.62
C ASP A 34 -2.22 11.94 7.89
N PRO A 35 -1.66 12.58 8.93
CA PRO A 35 -0.21 12.71 9.09
C PRO A 35 0.48 11.36 9.35
N GLY A 36 -0.29 10.28 9.28
CA GLY A 36 0.13 8.90 9.35
C GLY A 36 -0.07 8.09 8.08
N GLN A 37 -0.38 8.65 6.90
CA GLN A 37 -0.39 7.94 5.62
C GLN A 37 0.70 8.46 4.67
N VAL A 38 1.41 7.54 4.01
CA VAL A 38 2.49 7.81 3.05
C VAL A 38 2.19 7.12 1.74
N ARG A 39 2.54 7.78 0.64
CA ARG A 39 2.42 7.21 -0.69
C ARG A 39 3.67 6.39 -1.01
N VAL A 40 3.50 5.10 -1.20
CA VAL A 40 4.56 4.15 -1.54
C VAL A 40 4.41 3.70 -2.98
N THR A 41 5.44 3.92 -3.76
CA THR A 41 5.59 3.44 -5.13
C THR A 41 6.29 2.09 -5.09
N LEU A 42 5.56 1.04 -5.46
CA LEU A 42 6.13 -0.27 -5.74
C LEU A 42 6.65 -0.28 -7.17
N VAL A 43 7.87 -0.77 -7.38
CA VAL A 43 8.50 -0.90 -8.69
C VAL A 43 8.90 -2.34 -8.94
N HIS A 44 8.40 -2.94 -10.01
CA HIS A 44 8.75 -4.30 -10.40
C HIS A 44 10.19 -4.31 -10.93
N ALA A 45 11.08 -5.06 -10.29
CA ALA A 45 12.50 -5.05 -10.60
C ALA A 45 12.85 -5.62 -12.00
N THR A 46 11.97 -6.44 -12.59
CA THR A 46 12.20 -7.06 -13.91
C THR A 46 11.54 -6.29 -15.06
N ASN A 47 10.30 -5.85 -14.86
CA ASN A 47 9.48 -5.21 -15.91
C ASN A 47 9.55 -3.67 -15.83
N GLY A 48 9.97 -3.11 -14.68
CA GLY A 48 9.97 -1.67 -14.44
C GLY A 48 8.57 -1.07 -14.22
N SER A 49 7.52 -1.89 -14.24
CA SER A 49 6.15 -1.48 -13.90
C SER A 49 6.12 -0.87 -12.51
N ARG A 50 5.30 0.17 -12.32
CA ARG A 50 5.18 0.88 -11.05
C ARG A 50 3.73 0.92 -10.61
N MET A 51 3.50 0.86 -9.31
CA MET A 51 2.17 0.97 -8.72
C MET A 51 2.26 1.80 -7.44
N ALA A 52 1.48 2.87 -7.37
CA ALA A 52 1.39 3.67 -6.16
C ALA A 52 0.32 3.09 -5.21
N LEU A 53 0.69 3.00 -3.94
CA LEU A 53 -0.17 2.59 -2.83
C LEU A 53 -0.12 3.65 -1.75
N GLU A 54 -1.25 3.87 -1.10
CA GLU A 54 -1.35 4.74 0.06
C GLU A 54 -1.44 3.83 1.28
N VAL A 55 -0.44 3.92 2.15
CA VAL A 55 -0.31 3.02 3.32
C VAL A 55 0.06 3.87 4.53
N PRO A 56 -0.18 3.39 5.76
CA PRO A 56 0.27 4.13 6.93
C PRO A 56 1.79 4.33 6.97
N ALA A 57 2.29 5.45 7.49
CA ALA A 57 3.73 5.72 7.65
C ALA A 57 4.43 4.69 8.56
N ASP A 58 3.69 4.21 9.56
CA ASP A 58 4.11 3.13 10.47
C ASP A 58 3.78 1.73 9.93
N ALA A 59 3.29 1.63 8.69
CA ALA A 59 2.95 0.34 8.10
C ALA A 59 4.18 -0.55 7.94
N THR A 60 3.94 -1.86 7.96
CA THR A 60 4.97 -2.86 7.71
C THR A 60 4.97 -3.28 6.25
N ILE A 61 6.06 -3.91 5.81
CA ILE A 61 6.16 -4.51 4.47
C ILE A 61 5.04 -5.53 4.23
N LEU A 62 4.55 -6.21 5.29
CA LEU A 62 3.38 -7.08 5.20
C LEU A 62 2.13 -6.33 4.76
N GLU A 63 1.83 -5.19 5.38
CA GLU A 63 0.66 -4.38 5.07
C GLU A 63 0.73 -3.85 3.64
N VAL A 64 1.89 -3.32 3.23
CA VAL A 64 2.12 -2.86 1.85
C VAL A 64 1.86 -3.99 0.86
N ARG A 65 2.35 -5.19 1.16
CA ARG A 65 2.15 -6.38 0.32
C ARG A 65 0.67 -6.78 0.25
N GLN A 66 -0.06 -6.75 1.36
CA GLN A 66 -1.49 -7.05 1.38
C GLN A 66 -2.28 -6.03 0.56
N MET A 67 -1.98 -4.74 0.70
CA MET A 67 -2.63 -3.67 -0.08
C MET A 67 -2.31 -3.79 -1.57
N ALA A 68 -1.07 -4.13 -1.92
CA ALA A 68 -0.65 -4.40 -3.29
C ALA A 68 -1.47 -5.54 -3.91
N LEU A 69 -1.58 -6.66 -3.19
CA LEU A 69 -2.32 -7.83 -3.63
C LEU A 69 -3.82 -7.55 -3.76
N HIS A 70 -4.39 -6.78 -2.83
CA HIS A 70 -5.78 -6.34 -2.90
C HIS A 70 -6.03 -5.49 -4.16
N LYS A 71 -5.17 -4.50 -4.43
CA LYS A 71 -5.22 -3.68 -5.64
C LYS A 71 -5.09 -4.51 -6.92
N LEU A 72 -4.21 -5.51 -6.92
CA LEU A 72 -4.02 -6.42 -8.05
C LEU A 72 -5.10 -7.51 -8.14
N SER A 73 -6.05 -7.57 -7.19
CA SER A 73 -7.02 -8.67 -7.03
C SER A 73 -6.37 -10.06 -6.97
N GLU A 74 -5.11 -10.13 -6.54
CA GLU A 74 -4.29 -11.33 -6.53
C GLU A 74 -4.31 -11.94 -5.13
N LYS A 75 -4.70 -13.21 -5.00
CA LYS A 75 -4.87 -13.86 -3.69
C LYS A 75 -3.62 -14.55 -3.16
N LYS A 76 -2.55 -14.59 -3.96
CA LYS A 76 -1.32 -15.33 -3.64
C LYS A 76 -0.27 -14.39 -3.07
N LEU A 77 -0.16 -14.41 -1.73
CA LEU A 77 0.90 -13.71 -1.02
C LEU A 77 2.28 -14.04 -1.60
N ILE A 78 2.57 -15.32 -1.84
CA ILE A 78 3.86 -15.79 -2.34
C ILE A 78 4.26 -15.20 -3.71
N SER A 79 3.30 -14.76 -4.52
CA SER A 79 3.57 -14.20 -5.85
C SER A 79 4.28 -12.85 -5.77
N LEU A 80 3.97 -12.04 -4.74
CA LEU A 80 4.55 -10.70 -4.60
C LEU A 80 5.65 -10.72 -3.55
N LYS A 81 6.90 -10.60 -3.97
CA LYS A 81 8.06 -10.52 -3.07
C LYS A 81 8.61 -9.10 -3.04
N ILE A 82 8.51 -8.43 -1.90
CA ILE A 82 9.11 -7.10 -1.72
C ILE A 82 10.62 -7.27 -1.47
N VAL A 83 11.40 -6.52 -2.21
CA VAL A 83 12.85 -6.48 -2.15
C VAL A 83 13.33 -5.04 -2.04
N LYS A 84 14.52 -4.88 -1.45
CA LYS A 84 15.25 -3.63 -1.41
C LYS A 84 16.46 -3.74 -2.31
N LYS A 85 16.70 -2.71 -3.12
CA LYS A 85 17.91 -2.60 -3.93
C LYS A 85 19.05 -2.07 -3.05
N ILE A 86 20.10 -2.88 -2.85
CA ILE A 86 21.29 -2.55 -2.06
C ILE A 86 22.52 -2.80 -2.92
N ARG A 87 23.24 -1.74 -3.31
CA ARG A 87 24.49 -1.80 -4.09
C ARG A 87 24.42 -2.71 -5.35
N GLY A 88 23.30 -2.68 -6.06
CA GLY A 88 23.09 -3.47 -7.28
C GLY A 88 22.55 -4.88 -7.05
N SER A 89 22.39 -5.32 -5.79
CA SER A 89 21.73 -6.57 -5.42
C SER A 89 20.32 -6.31 -4.89
N TYR A 90 19.43 -7.29 -5.02
CA TYR A 90 18.09 -7.25 -4.43
C TYR A 90 18.06 -8.14 -3.19
N VAL A 91 17.76 -7.54 -2.04
CA VAL A 91 17.62 -8.24 -0.76
C VAL A 91 16.15 -8.28 -0.40
N SER A 92 15.62 -9.46 -0.08
CA SER A 92 14.23 -9.57 0.38
C SER A 92 14.07 -8.93 1.74
N GLU A 93 13.18 -7.95 1.83
CA GLU A 93 12.82 -7.38 3.12
C GLU A 93 11.89 -8.35 3.86
N PRO A 94 12.12 -8.59 5.16
CA PRO A 94 11.20 -9.40 5.95
C PRO A 94 9.85 -8.68 6.08
N ASN A 95 8.77 -9.46 6.19
CA ASN A 95 7.41 -8.91 6.29
C ASN A 95 7.22 -8.04 7.54
N GLU A 96 7.98 -8.33 8.61
CA GLU A 96 7.97 -7.61 9.89
C GLU A 96 8.75 -6.29 9.83
N ALA A 97 9.50 -6.02 8.75
CA ALA A 97 10.17 -4.74 8.59
C ALA A 97 9.14 -3.62 8.50
N ALA A 98 9.38 -2.54 9.22
CA ALA A 98 8.63 -1.31 9.03
C ALA A 98 9.01 -0.67 7.69
N LEU A 99 8.07 0.06 7.10
CA LEU A 99 8.31 0.87 5.92
C LEU A 99 9.40 1.93 6.18
N ASN A 100 9.52 2.41 7.43
CA ASN A 100 10.51 3.41 7.85
C ASN A 100 10.46 4.68 6.97
N GLY A 101 9.26 5.10 6.53
CA GLY A 101 9.09 6.26 5.64
C GLY A 101 9.64 6.06 4.22
N ARG A 102 9.88 4.82 3.78
CA ARG A 102 10.34 4.55 2.41
C ARG A 102 9.17 4.66 1.45
N GLU A 103 9.24 5.66 0.58
CA GLU A 103 8.23 5.91 -0.45
C GLU A 103 8.47 5.06 -1.72
N GLU A 104 9.61 4.38 -1.84
CA GLU A 104 9.91 3.52 -2.99
C GLU A 104 10.35 2.13 -2.53
N LEU A 105 9.67 1.11 -3.02
CA LEU A 105 9.95 -0.29 -2.74
C LEU A 105 10.03 -1.08 -4.04
N TRP A 106 10.93 -2.05 -4.09
CA TRP A 106 11.09 -2.89 -5.26
C TRP A 106 10.35 -4.21 -5.06
N THR A 107 9.81 -4.79 -6.12
CA THR A 107 9.07 -6.06 -6.05
C THR A 107 9.56 -7.05 -7.11
N LEU A 108 9.40 -8.33 -6.82
CA LEU A 108 9.71 -9.44 -7.73
C LEU A 108 8.55 -10.45 -7.73
N GLY A 109 8.27 -11.01 -8.90
CA GLY A 109 7.43 -12.20 -9.07
C GLY A 109 5.97 -11.95 -9.44
N CYS A 110 5.47 -10.72 -9.29
CA CYS A 110 4.09 -10.35 -9.63
C CYS A 110 4.10 -9.08 -10.48
N ASP A 111 3.39 -9.11 -11.60
CA ASP A 111 3.25 -7.94 -12.46
C ASP A 111 2.38 -6.88 -11.80
N LEU A 112 2.95 -5.69 -11.65
CA LEU A 112 2.25 -4.50 -11.19
C LEU A 112 1.44 -3.95 -12.39
N LEU A 113 0.35 -4.62 -12.73
CA LEU A 113 -0.59 -4.15 -13.74
C LEU A 113 -1.45 -3.05 -13.12
N GLU A 114 -1.17 -1.80 -13.46
CA GLU A 114 -2.11 -0.70 -13.25
C GLU A 114 -3.29 -0.95 -14.20
N ARG A 115 -4.41 -1.44 -13.67
CA ARG A 115 -5.64 -1.67 -14.44
C ARG A 115 -6.68 -0.60 -14.13
#